data_AF-A0A972TQE5-F1
#
_entry.id   AF-A0A972TQE5-F1
#
_cell.length_a   1.000
_cell.length_b   1.000
_cell.length_c   1.000
_cell.angle_alpha   90.00
_cell.angle_beta   90.00
_cell.angle_gamma   90.00
#
_symmetry.space_group_name_H-M   'P 1'
#
loop_
_entity.id
_entity.type
_entity.pdbx_description
1 polymer ?
#
loop_
_entity_poly.entity_id
_entity_poly.type
_entity_poly.pdbx_seq_one_letter_code
_entity_poly.pdbx_strand_id
1 'polypeptide(L)'
;MGACEESSDTLNTTSTLDPAPKSTAQEPQSNYDYVIVDTGQKTCYDNSVAITYPEEGEAFYGQDAQYAGAQPNYRDNGDGTVTDLNTGLMWQQDPGEKMTYDEAVAGADTFNLAGYNDWRLSTIKELYSLIEFSGLDPSGYEGNDTSGLIPFIDTDYFVFEYGDESAGERIIDSQYASSTKYVNTTMNGDETVFGVNFADGRIKGYGLEIHGSEKTFFVMYVRGNTDYGVNDFVDNGDGTIIDNATGLMWPQTDSGEGMAWEEALEWVQEMNEENYLGYSDWRLPDAKELQSIVDYTRSPTTTNSAAIDPVFECTSIIDEGGEMNYPFYWTSTTHANMMGGGSAIYITFGEALGWMQSPFGGDYTLMDVHGAGAQRSDPKIGDPDDYPYGYGPQGDVIRIDNFVRLVRGGDNEVVTGSSAPEENLSEKWPSGRPPQSGTPFEGGLPGREPGQGGMPGGMAPPQEAINVCSDSSEGTPCEFESPRGTVIGTCMKLEDECICVPEGGPPRGGP
;
A
#
# COMPACT_ATOMS: atom_id res chain seq x y z
N MET A 1 -42.48 47.02 -70.18
CA MET A 1 -42.68 46.25 -71.44
C MET A 1 -41.81 45.02 -71.30
N GLY A 2 -42.37 43.90 -70.87
CA GLY A 2 -42.82 42.80 -71.76
C GLY A 2 -41.69 41.76 -71.79
N ALA A 3 -41.87 40.58 -71.16
CA ALA A 3 -42.32 39.31 -71.78
C ALA A 3 -41.39 38.81 -72.91
N CYS A 4 -41.02 37.54 -73.11
CA CYS A 4 -41.25 36.21 -72.52
C CYS A 4 -40.23 35.25 -73.18
N GLU A 5 -39.97 34.08 -72.54
CA GLU A 5 -39.62 32.72 -73.08
C GLU A 5 -38.72 31.97 -72.06
N GLU A 6 -39.26 31.14 -71.16
CA GLU A 6 -39.55 29.68 -71.27
C GLU A 6 -38.36 28.78 -71.64
N SER A 7 -37.92 27.95 -70.67
CA SER A 7 -37.98 26.48 -70.83
C SER A 7 -37.83 25.75 -69.49
N SER A 8 -38.70 24.77 -69.31
CA SER A 8 -38.88 23.81 -68.22
C SER A 8 -37.66 22.94 -67.90
N ASP A 9 -37.47 22.62 -66.61
CA ASP A 9 -37.38 21.21 -66.22
C ASP A 9 -37.79 21.00 -64.76
N THR A 10 -38.60 19.97 -64.55
CA THR A 10 -39.30 19.66 -63.30
C THR A 10 -38.43 18.86 -62.32
N LEU A 11 -38.48 19.30 -61.07
CA LEU A 11 -37.95 18.66 -59.87
C LEU A 11 -38.51 17.25 -59.65
N ASN A 12 -37.64 16.27 -59.41
CA ASN A 12 -37.96 15.11 -58.56
C ASN A 12 -36.69 14.52 -57.96
N THR A 13 -36.33 14.93 -56.74
CA THR A 13 -35.39 14.19 -55.89
C THR A 13 -35.96 14.15 -54.48
N THR A 14 -36.36 12.95 -54.07
CA THR A 14 -36.68 12.55 -52.71
C THR A 14 -35.55 12.90 -51.76
N SER A 15 -35.78 13.89 -50.90
CA SER A 15 -34.97 14.18 -49.71
C SER A 15 -35.33 13.15 -48.64
N THR A 16 -34.41 12.22 -48.37
CA THR A 16 -34.37 11.51 -47.10
C THR A 16 -33.91 12.51 -46.05
N LEU A 17 -34.76 12.71 -45.04
CA LEU A 17 -34.46 13.53 -43.87
C LEU A 17 -33.33 12.85 -43.09
N ASP A 18 -32.19 13.52 -42.98
CA ASP A 18 -31.16 13.15 -42.00
C ASP A 18 -31.75 13.28 -40.58
N PRO A 19 -31.53 12.32 -39.67
CA PRO A 19 -31.94 12.47 -38.30
C PRO A 19 -31.13 13.59 -37.65
N ALA A 20 -31.83 14.44 -36.90
CA ALA A 20 -31.27 15.54 -36.13
C ALA A 20 -30.06 15.06 -35.29
N PRO A 21 -29.01 15.89 -35.13
CA PRO A 21 -27.89 15.54 -34.27
C PRO A 21 -28.42 15.27 -32.86
N LYS A 22 -28.12 14.06 -32.34
CA LYS A 22 -28.33 13.74 -30.94
C LYS A 22 -27.52 14.74 -30.13
N SER A 23 -28.21 15.47 -29.26
CA SER A 23 -27.61 16.26 -28.18
C SER A 23 -26.59 15.39 -27.46
N THR A 24 -25.30 15.64 -27.69
CA THR A 24 -24.24 15.13 -26.84
C THR A 24 -24.44 15.79 -25.48
N ALA A 25 -24.93 15.02 -24.51
CA ALA A 25 -24.77 15.39 -23.12
C ALA A 25 -23.26 15.57 -22.91
N GLN A 26 -22.85 16.79 -22.59
CA GLN A 26 -21.48 17.08 -22.20
C GLN A 26 -21.29 16.38 -20.86
N GLU A 27 -20.46 15.35 -20.81
CA GLU A 27 -20.11 14.70 -19.55
C GLU A 27 -19.46 15.75 -18.63
N PRO A 28 -19.71 15.72 -17.31
CA PRO A 28 -19.11 16.68 -16.40
C PRO A 28 -17.59 16.45 -16.41
N GLN A 29 -16.85 17.31 -17.11
CA GLN A 29 -15.39 17.34 -16.94
C GLN A 29 -15.11 17.88 -15.54
N SER A 30 -14.31 17.15 -14.77
CA SER A 30 -13.70 17.67 -13.56
C SER A 30 -12.91 18.94 -13.92
N ASN A 31 -12.87 19.90 -13.00
CA ASN A 31 -12.13 21.14 -13.18
C ASN A 31 -10.66 21.01 -12.74
N TYR A 32 -10.16 19.77 -12.68
CA TYR A 32 -8.87 19.35 -12.13
C TYR A 32 -8.06 18.66 -13.23
N ASP A 33 -6.73 18.83 -13.21
CA ASP A 33 -5.83 18.24 -14.21
C ASP A 33 -5.80 16.71 -14.11
N TYR A 34 -6.00 16.16 -12.91
CA TYR A 34 -6.30 14.75 -12.73
C TYR A 34 -7.16 14.45 -11.51
N VAL A 35 -7.95 13.38 -11.61
CA VAL A 35 -8.77 12.85 -10.52
C VAL A 35 -8.02 11.71 -9.86
N ILE A 36 -7.88 11.76 -8.54
CA ILE A 36 -7.39 10.62 -7.77
C ILE A 36 -8.55 9.63 -7.62
N VAL A 37 -8.36 8.44 -8.20
CA VAL A 37 -9.33 7.35 -8.08
C VAL A 37 -9.34 6.86 -6.64
N ASP A 38 -10.52 6.53 -6.13
CA ASP A 38 -10.70 5.92 -4.80
C ASP A 38 -9.90 4.62 -4.65
N THR A 39 -9.57 4.25 -3.41
CA THR A 39 -8.85 3.00 -3.11
C THR A 39 -9.72 1.77 -3.29
N GLY A 40 -11.04 1.91 -3.25
CA GLY A 40 -12.00 0.82 -3.31
C GLY A 40 -12.20 0.07 -1.99
N GLN A 41 -11.57 0.54 -0.90
CA GLN A 41 -11.72 -0.07 0.41
C GLN A 41 -13.13 0.18 0.97
N LYS A 42 -13.87 -0.88 1.29
CA LYS A 42 -15.28 -0.81 1.76
C LYS A 42 -15.48 -1.32 3.19
N THR A 43 -14.40 -1.71 3.85
CA THR A 43 -14.42 -2.34 5.16
C THR A 43 -13.60 -1.51 6.14
N CYS A 44 -14.18 -1.17 7.27
CA CYS A 44 -13.43 -0.63 8.41
C CYS A 44 -12.85 -1.78 9.22
N TYR A 45 -11.70 -1.54 9.84
CA TYR A 45 -11.01 -2.50 10.69
C TYR A 45 -10.62 -1.85 12.01
N ASP A 46 -10.64 -2.63 13.08
CA ASP A 46 -9.89 -2.27 14.29
C ASP A 46 -8.40 -2.64 14.09
N ASN A 47 -7.67 -2.85 15.19
CA ASN A 47 -6.28 -3.30 15.17
C ASN A 47 -6.07 -4.74 14.61
N SER A 48 -7.11 -5.46 14.22
CA SER A 48 -6.99 -6.83 13.74
C SER A 48 -8.07 -7.25 12.74
N VAL A 49 -9.35 -7.01 13.04
CA VAL A 49 -10.50 -7.61 12.34
C VAL A 49 -11.41 -6.54 11.74
N ALA A 50 -12.25 -6.96 10.79
CA ALA A 50 -13.28 -6.10 10.23
C ALA A 50 -14.30 -5.71 11.31
N ILE A 51 -14.69 -4.43 11.30
CA ILE A 51 -15.70 -3.85 12.20
C ILE A 51 -16.79 -3.16 11.38
N THR A 52 -17.94 -2.90 12.01
CA THR A 52 -18.91 -1.96 11.45
C THR A 52 -18.33 -0.56 11.42
N TYR A 53 -18.83 0.30 10.55
CA TYR A 53 -18.39 1.68 10.48
C TYR A 53 -18.59 2.37 11.83
N PRO A 54 -17.51 2.84 12.48
CA PRO A 54 -17.61 3.60 13.73
C PRO A 54 -18.30 4.95 13.49
N GLU A 55 -18.98 5.46 14.50
CA GLU A 55 -19.58 6.79 14.50
C GLU A 55 -18.54 7.88 14.86
N GLU A 56 -18.83 9.13 14.53
CA GLU A 56 -17.97 10.26 14.88
C GLU A 56 -17.76 10.32 16.41
N GLY A 57 -16.50 10.40 16.84
CA GLY A 57 -16.09 10.34 18.25
C GLY A 57 -15.90 8.93 18.82
N GLU A 58 -16.14 7.87 18.04
CA GLU A 58 -15.77 6.50 18.41
C GLU A 58 -14.34 6.15 17.95
N ALA A 59 -13.73 5.17 18.61
CA ALA A 59 -12.43 4.62 18.23
C ALA A 59 -12.44 4.16 16.76
N PHE A 60 -11.33 4.39 16.07
CA PHE A 60 -11.13 4.07 14.66
C PHE A 60 -12.07 4.80 13.68
N TYR A 61 -12.71 5.89 14.07
CA TYR A 61 -13.46 6.75 13.15
C TYR A 61 -12.55 7.52 12.18
N GLY A 62 -12.97 7.63 10.92
CA GLY A 62 -12.25 8.36 9.87
C GLY A 62 -11.33 7.50 9.01
N GLN A 63 -11.61 6.20 8.90
CA GLN A 63 -10.91 5.29 7.97
C GLN A 63 -11.29 5.56 6.52
N ASP A 64 -10.45 5.08 5.61
CA ASP A 64 -10.63 5.15 4.15
C ASP A 64 -12.05 4.74 3.72
N ALA A 65 -12.53 3.59 4.19
CA ALA A 65 -13.86 3.08 3.88
C ALA A 65 -15.05 3.99 4.27
N GLN A 66 -14.82 5.01 5.11
CA GLN A 66 -15.83 5.99 5.50
C GLN A 66 -15.89 7.22 4.60
N TYR A 67 -14.99 7.32 3.62
CA TYR A 67 -14.96 8.39 2.62
C TYR A 67 -15.07 7.77 1.23
N ALA A 68 -16.12 8.12 0.48
CA ALA A 68 -16.24 7.72 -0.91
C ALA A 68 -15.69 8.84 -1.79
N GLY A 69 -14.50 8.62 -2.35
CA GLY A 69 -13.95 9.41 -3.44
C GLY A 69 -14.44 8.95 -4.82
N ALA A 70 -13.67 9.29 -5.85
CA ALA A 70 -14.00 8.94 -7.23
C ALA A 70 -13.81 7.43 -7.48
N GLN A 71 -14.87 6.65 -7.25
CA GLN A 71 -14.88 5.20 -7.45
C GLN A 71 -14.36 4.80 -8.85
N PRO A 72 -13.56 3.72 -8.98
CA PRO A 72 -13.06 3.26 -10.28
C PRO A 72 -14.18 3.15 -11.32
N ASN A 73 -13.94 3.69 -12.52
CA ASN A 73 -14.93 3.75 -13.57
C ASN A 73 -14.31 3.42 -14.93
N TYR A 74 -14.30 2.12 -15.23
CA TYR A 74 -13.67 1.59 -16.43
C TYR A 74 -14.68 1.32 -17.54
N ARG A 75 -14.22 1.47 -18.79
CA ARG A 75 -14.91 1.01 -19.99
C ARG A 75 -13.99 0.11 -20.78
N ASP A 76 -14.35 -1.16 -20.90
CA ASP A 76 -13.79 -2.07 -21.90
C ASP A 76 -14.25 -1.60 -23.29
N ASN A 77 -13.29 -1.29 -24.18
CA ASN A 77 -13.58 -0.82 -25.53
C ASN A 77 -13.78 -1.97 -26.54
N GLY A 78 -13.57 -3.23 -26.12
CA GLY A 78 -13.78 -4.43 -26.94
C GLY A 78 -12.70 -4.65 -28.01
N ASP A 79 -11.58 -3.94 -27.91
CA ASP A 79 -10.45 -3.97 -28.85
C ASP A 79 -9.10 -4.26 -28.18
N GLY A 80 -9.14 -4.75 -26.94
CA GLY A 80 -7.97 -5.01 -26.10
C GLY A 80 -7.53 -3.79 -25.27
N THR A 81 -8.32 -2.72 -25.24
CA THR A 81 -8.05 -1.54 -24.41
C THR A 81 -9.15 -1.27 -23.39
N VAL A 82 -8.76 -0.71 -22.25
CA VAL A 82 -9.66 -0.25 -21.18
C VAL A 82 -9.49 1.26 -21.01
N THR A 83 -10.57 2.02 -21.05
CA THR A 83 -10.56 3.45 -20.71
C THR A 83 -10.97 3.65 -19.27
N ASP A 84 -10.13 4.32 -18.50
CA ASP A 84 -10.50 4.86 -17.20
C ASP A 84 -11.15 6.24 -17.38
N LEU A 85 -12.44 6.32 -17.05
CA LEU A 85 -13.25 7.50 -17.26
C LEU A 85 -13.01 8.59 -16.21
N ASN A 86 -12.37 8.27 -15.08
CA ASN A 86 -12.00 9.25 -14.06
C ASN A 86 -10.67 9.92 -14.41
N THR A 87 -9.67 9.12 -14.77
CA THR A 87 -8.30 9.62 -14.97
C THR A 87 -8.07 10.15 -16.38
N GLY A 88 -8.91 9.76 -17.34
CA GLY A 88 -8.71 10.03 -18.76
C GLY A 88 -7.57 9.21 -19.38
N LEU A 89 -7.08 8.19 -18.65
CA LEU A 89 -6.09 7.23 -19.13
C LEU A 89 -6.78 6.10 -19.92
N MET A 90 -6.06 5.57 -20.89
CA MET A 90 -6.45 4.36 -21.62
C MET A 90 -5.30 3.38 -21.57
N TRP A 91 -5.61 2.16 -21.16
CA TRP A 91 -4.68 1.11 -20.84
C TRP A 91 -4.78 -0.02 -21.86
N GLN A 92 -3.67 -0.72 -22.11
CA GLN A 92 -3.76 -2.09 -22.61
C GLN A 92 -4.51 -2.95 -21.58
N GLN A 93 -5.30 -3.91 -22.04
CA GLN A 93 -6.06 -4.79 -21.15
C GLN A 93 -5.23 -5.94 -20.58
N ASP A 94 -4.33 -6.49 -21.40
CA ASP A 94 -3.50 -7.65 -21.09
C ASP A 94 -2.03 -7.24 -21.05
N PRO A 95 -1.31 -7.43 -19.92
CA PRO A 95 0.12 -7.10 -19.82
C PRO A 95 1.00 -7.96 -20.73
N GLY A 96 0.52 -9.15 -21.12
CA GLY A 96 1.30 -10.15 -21.86
C GLY A 96 2.42 -10.77 -21.02
N GLU A 97 3.39 -11.37 -21.71
CA GLU A 97 4.55 -11.99 -21.08
C GLU A 97 5.48 -10.96 -20.42
N LYS A 98 6.15 -11.37 -19.34
CA LYS A 98 7.17 -10.54 -18.69
C LYS A 98 8.32 -10.22 -19.65
N MET A 99 8.85 -9.00 -19.57
CA MET A 99 10.00 -8.53 -20.36
C MET A 99 11.00 -7.78 -19.49
N THR A 100 12.24 -7.61 -19.97
CA THR A 100 13.22 -6.81 -19.22
C THR A 100 12.80 -5.34 -19.22
N TYR A 101 13.35 -4.57 -18.29
CA TYR A 101 13.06 -3.14 -18.22
C TYR A 101 13.47 -2.39 -19.50
N ASP A 102 14.63 -2.72 -20.07
CA ASP A 102 15.10 -2.11 -21.31
C ASP A 102 14.20 -2.48 -22.50
N GLU A 103 13.68 -3.72 -22.55
CA GLU A 103 12.67 -4.13 -23.53
C GLU A 103 11.36 -3.37 -23.35
N ALA A 104 10.92 -3.13 -22.11
CA ALA A 104 9.73 -2.35 -21.80
C ALA A 104 9.85 -0.88 -22.28
N VAL A 105 10.99 -0.25 -22.02
CA VAL A 105 11.24 1.12 -22.47
C VAL A 105 11.31 1.20 -23.99
N ALA A 106 12.04 0.30 -24.64
CA ALA A 106 12.15 0.27 -26.10
C ALA A 106 10.83 -0.12 -26.79
N GLY A 107 10.04 -0.98 -26.13
CA GLY A 107 8.76 -1.47 -26.63
C GLY A 107 7.73 -0.36 -26.79
N ALA A 108 7.69 0.61 -25.87
CA ALA A 108 6.73 1.73 -25.89
C ALA A 108 6.68 2.46 -27.25
N ASP A 109 7.83 2.78 -27.85
CA ASP A 109 7.94 3.51 -29.12
C ASP A 109 7.37 2.74 -30.33
N THR A 110 7.24 1.42 -30.20
CA THR A 110 6.77 0.53 -31.28
C THR A 110 5.46 -0.17 -30.93
N PHE A 111 4.94 0.03 -29.72
CA PHE A 111 3.72 -0.60 -29.26
C PHE A 111 2.53 -0.01 -30.02
N ASN A 112 1.75 -0.89 -30.65
CA ASN A 112 0.58 -0.53 -31.44
C ASN A 112 -0.57 -1.45 -31.05
N LEU A 113 -1.61 -0.86 -30.46
CA LEU A 113 -2.81 -1.56 -30.00
C LEU A 113 -4.04 -0.72 -30.36
N ALA A 114 -5.11 -1.38 -30.82
CA ALA A 114 -6.36 -0.75 -31.24
C ALA A 114 -6.21 0.39 -32.29
N GLY A 115 -5.12 0.39 -33.06
CA GLY A 115 -4.82 1.43 -34.07
C GLY A 115 -4.20 2.72 -33.51
N TYR A 116 -3.83 2.73 -32.23
CA TYR A 116 -3.11 3.83 -31.58
C TYR A 116 -1.60 3.55 -31.52
N ASN A 117 -0.80 4.62 -31.59
CA ASN A 117 0.66 4.59 -31.64
C ASN A 117 1.35 5.62 -30.73
N ASP A 118 0.58 6.24 -29.84
CA ASP A 118 0.99 7.22 -28.83
C ASP A 118 1.01 6.60 -27.42
N TRP A 119 1.29 5.29 -27.36
CA TRP A 119 1.45 4.55 -26.12
C TRP A 119 2.78 4.91 -25.45
N ARG A 120 2.80 4.88 -24.12
CA ARG A 120 3.99 5.10 -23.28
C ARG A 120 4.03 4.08 -22.15
N LEU A 121 5.22 3.85 -21.60
CA LEU A 121 5.36 3.14 -20.34
C LEU A 121 4.79 4.00 -19.20
N SER A 122 3.83 3.45 -18.46
CA SER A 122 3.15 4.16 -17.37
C SER A 122 4.11 4.61 -16.29
N THR A 123 3.93 5.81 -15.74
CA THR A 123 4.60 6.27 -14.52
C THR A 123 4.08 5.50 -13.32
N ILE A 124 4.77 5.57 -12.18
CA ILE A 124 4.31 4.92 -10.96
C ILE A 124 2.98 5.51 -10.45
N LYS A 125 2.74 6.82 -10.60
CA LYS A 125 1.45 7.45 -10.24
C LYS A 125 0.32 6.93 -11.11
N GLU A 126 0.54 6.82 -12.43
CA GLU A 126 -0.44 6.22 -13.35
C GLU A 126 -0.69 4.76 -13.02
N LEU A 127 0.36 3.94 -12.86
CA LEU A 127 0.23 2.51 -12.59
C LEU A 127 -0.47 2.24 -11.25
N TYR A 128 -0.19 3.07 -10.24
CA TYR A 128 -0.83 2.96 -8.92
C TYR A 128 -2.30 3.40 -8.94
N SER A 129 -2.76 4.15 -9.94
CA SER A 129 -4.19 4.49 -10.05
C SER A 129 -5.08 3.25 -10.21
N LEU A 130 -4.52 2.17 -10.76
CA LEU A 130 -5.19 0.89 -10.97
C LEU A 130 -5.29 0.02 -9.71
N ILE A 131 -4.58 0.35 -8.62
CA ILE A 131 -4.58 -0.50 -7.42
C ILE A 131 -5.94 -0.46 -6.73
N GLU A 132 -6.43 -1.61 -6.29
CA GLU A 132 -7.72 -1.77 -5.61
C GLU A 132 -7.49 -2.42 -4.22
N PHE A 133 -7.72 -1.66 -3.15
CA PHE A 133 -7.54 -2.08 -1.76
C PHE A 133 -8.73 -2.86 -1.19
N SER A 134 -9.60 -3.39 -2.06
CA SER A 134 -10.43 -4.56 -1.77
C SER A 134 -9.68 -5.89 -1.96
N GLY A 135 -8.47 -5.87 -2.55
CA GLY A 135 -7.58 -7.02 -2.64
C GLY A 135 -7.07 -7.49 -1.27
N LEU A 136 -6.55 -8.72 -1.21
CA LEU A 136 -6.00 -9.30 0.01
C LEU A 136 -4.58 -9.79 -0.23
N ASP A 137 -3.64 -9.37 0.62
CA ASP A 137 -2.25 -9.82 0.55
C ASP A 137 -2.17 -11.34 0.86
N PRO A 138 -1.69 -12.16 -0.10
CA PRO A 138 -1.53 -13.60 0.09
C PRO A 138 -0.15 -13.96 0.67
N SER A 139 0.65 -12.99 1.11
CA SER A 139 1.96 -13.27 1.72
C SER A 139 1.83 -14.26 2.88
N GLY A 140 2.59 -15.36 2.83
CA GLY A 140 2.51 -16.47 3.78
C GLY A 140 1.55 -17.60 3.38
N TYR A 141 0.85 -17.48 2.24
CA TYR A 141 0.11 -18.58 1.63
C TYR A 141 1.09 -19.61 1.05
N GLU A 142 0.95 -20.88 1.46
CA GLU A 142 1.82 -21.99 1.04
C GLU A 142 1.14 -22.94 0.03
N GLY A 143 -0.11 -22.66 -0.35
CA GLY A 143 -0.83 -23.45 -1.35
C GLY A 143 -0.47 -23.04 -2.77
N ASN A 144 -0.91 -23.84 -3.74
CA ASN A 144 -0.71 -23.60 -5.17
C ASN A 144 -2.01 -23.28 -5.93
N ASP A 145 -3.14 -23.16 -5.21
CA ASP A 145 -4.43 -22.83 -5.79
C ASP A 145 -4.70 -21.34 -5.61
N THR A 146 -4.55 -20.60 -6.70
CA THR A 146 -4.76 -19.15 -6.72
C THR A 146 -6.22 -18.74 -6.95
N SER A 147 -7.13 -19.69 -7.18
CA SER A 147 -8.53 -19.38 -7.53
C SER A 147 -9.34 -18.71 -6.42
N GLY A 148 -8.86 -18.79 -5.17
CA GLY A 148 -9.45 -18.12 -4.00
C GLY A 148 -8.73 -16.82 -3.59
N LEU A 149 -7.66 -16.44 -4.29
CA LEU A 149 -6.92 -15.22 -4.00
C LEU A 149 -7.57 -14.02 -4.70
N ILE A 150 -7.45 -12.84 -4.09
CA ILE A 150 -8.07 -11.60 -4.57
C ILE A 150 -6.95 -10.59 -4.83
N PRO A 151 -6.59 -10.32 -6.09
CA PRO A 151 -5.54 -9.37 -6.40
C PRO A 151 -6.00 -7.93 -6.15
N PHE A 152 -5.04 -7.03 -6.07
CA PHE A 152 -5.26 -5.60 -5.88
C PHE A 152 -5.51 -4.87 -7.21
N ILE A 153 -6.25 -5.50 -8.14
CA ILE A 153 -6.62 -4.93 -9.44
C ILE A 153 -7.99 -5.46 -9.86
N ASP A 154 -8.76 -4.65 -10.57
CA ASP A 154 -10.07 -5.04 -11.08
C ASP A 154 -9.96 -6.05 -12.25
N THR A 155 -10.13 -7.33 -11.93
CA THR A 155 -10.01 -8.43 -12.90
C THR A 155 -11.20 -8.56 -13.85
N ASP A 156 -12.27 -7.79 -13.66
CA ASP A 156 -13.35 -7.72 -14.66
C ASP A 156 -12.90 -6.91 -15.89
N TYR A 157 -11.90 -6.04 -15.74
CA TYR A 157 -11.35 -5.22 -16.81
C TYR A 157 -9.94 -5.60 -17.21
N PHE A 158 -9.07 -5.99 -16.28
CA PHE A 158 -7.66 -6.24 -16.54
C PHE A 158 -7.30 -7.72 -16.43
N VAL A 159 -6.50 -8.22 -17.37
CA VAL A 159 -5.92 -9.56 -17.25
C VAL A 159 -4.83 -9.50 -16.17
N PHE A 160 -4.91 -10.43 -15.22
CA PHE A 160 -3.95 -10.55 -14.13
C PHE A 160 -3.57 -12.01 -13.93
N GLU A 161 -2.30 -12.23 -13.61
CA GLU A 161 -1.79 -13.54 -13.19
C GLU A 161 -0.86 -13.43 -11.98
N TYR A 162 -1.00 -14.41 -11.09
CA TYR A 162 -0.03 -14.67 -10.01
C TYR A 162 1.23 -15.32 -10.59
N GLY A 163 2.34 -15.30 -9.83
CA GLY A 163 3.60 -15.91 -10.27
C GLY A 163 3.50 -17.42 -10.54
N ASP A 164 4.27 -17.90 -11.50
CA ASP A 164 4.28 -19.29 -11.95
C ASP A 164 5.22 -20.17 -11.11
N GLU A 165 4.66 -20.90 -10.14
CA GLU A 165 5.41 -21.84 -9.32
C GLU A 165 6.06 -22.98 -10.12
N SER A 166 5.52 -23.33 -11.30
CA SER A 166 6.13 -24.33 -12.18
C SER A 166 7.42 -23.82 -12.85
N ALA A 167 7.55 -22.50 -12.96
CA ALA A 167 8.77 -21.80 -13.37
C ALA A 167 9.69 -21.44 -12.19
N GLY A 168 9.31 -21.80 -10.95
CA GLY A 168 10.08 -21.53 -9.73
C GLY A 168 9.82 -20.16 -9.12
N GLU A 169 8.76 -19.47 -9.55
CA GLU A 169 8.31 -18.22 -8.97
C GLU A 169 7.47 -18.46 -7.72
N ARG A 170 7.36 -17.46 -6.84
CA ARG A 170 6.35 -17.44 -5.78
C ARG A 170 5.06 -16.86 -6.34
N ILE A 171 3.91 -17.15 -5.72
CA ILE A 171 2.62 -16.57 -6.12
C ILE A 171 2.64 -15.03 -6.18
N ILE A 172 3.41 -14.38 -5.31
CA ILE A 172 3.55 -12.91 -5.29
C ILE A 172 4.56 -12.37 -6.31
N ASP A 173 5.17 -13.21 -7.14
CA ASP A 173 6.15 -12.78 -8.14
C ASP A 173 5.50 -12.20 -9.43
N SER A 174 4.54 -11.27 -9.23
CA SER A 174 3.78 -10.58 -10.28
C SER A 174 4.09 -9.08 -10.32
N GLN A 175 5.37 -8.73 -10.40
CA GLN A 175 5.80 -7.33 -10.35
C GLN A 175 5.59 -6.61 -11.69
N TYR A 176 4.96 -5.44 -11.63
CA TYR A 176 4.72 -4.56 -12.78
C TYR A 176 5.68 -3.37 -12.72
N ALA A 177 6.51 -3.19 -13.75
CA ALA A 177 7.45 -2.07 -13.81
C ALA A 177 6.76 -0.80 -14.34
N SER A 178 7.12 0.35 -13.77
CA SER A 178 6.74 1.68 -14.27
C SER A 178 7.91 2.35 -15.00
N SER A 179 7.71 3.52 -15.61
CA SER A 179 8.78 4.36 -16.14
C SER A 179 9.52 5.16 -15.07
N THR A 180 9.05 5.13 -13.82
CA THR A 180 9.60 5.94 -12.72
C THR A 180 10.76 5.24 -12.04
N LYS A 181 11.99 5.63 -12.40
CA LYS A 181 13.21 5.17 -11.75
C LYS A 181 13.40 5.83 -10.38
N TYR A 182 13.94 5.07 -9.43
CA TYR A 182 14.44 5.65 -8.21
C TYR A 182 15.70 6.47 -8.50
N VAL A 183 15.79 7.65 -7.89
CA VAL A 183 16.90 8.58 -8.12
C VAL A 183 18.19 8.21 -7.41
N ASN A 184 18.15 7.15 -6.59
CA ASN A 184 19.30 6.54 -5.95
C ASN A 184 19.29 5.02 -6.16
N THR A 185 20.23 4.31 -5.54
CA THR A 185 20.32 2.85 -5.59
C THR A 185 19.70 2.20 -4.36
N THR A 186 19.27 0.94 -4.47
CA THR A 186 18.83 0.14 -3.32
C THR A 186 19.85 -0.98 -3.03
N MET A 187 19.38 -2.19 -2.67
CA MET A 187 20.20 -3.35 -2.34
C MET A 187 21.34 -3.56 -3.35
N ASN A 188 22.53 -3.86 -2.86
CA ASN A 188 23.75 -4.08 -3.65
C ASN A 188 24.24 -2.87 -4.48
N GLY A 189 23.65 -1.69 -4.31
CA GLY A 189 23.94 -0.54 -5.17
C GLY A 189 23.26 -0.65 -6.53
N ASP A 190 22.18 -1.41 -6.62
CA ASP A 190 21.47 -1.67 -7.87
C ASP A 190 20.65 -0.45 -8.30
N GLU A 191 20.67 -0.18 -9.62
CA GLU A 191 19.69 0.71 -10.22
C GLU A 191 18.30 0.09 -10.06
N THR A 192 17.34 0.95 -9.68
CA THR A 192 16.03 0.51 -9.22
C THR A 192 14.92 1.29 -9.91
N VAL A 193 13.85 0.58 -10.25
CA VAL A 193 12.60 1.16 -10.77
C VAL A 193 11.47 0.95 -9.77
N PHE A 194 10.63 1.97 -9.57
CA PHE A 194 9.41 1.77 -8.81
C PHE A 194 8.41 0.97 -9.65
N GLY A 195 7.77 0.02 -9.02
CA GLY A 195 6.69 -0.73 -9.64
C GLY A 195 5.61 -1.12 -8.64
N VAL A 196 4.49 -1.58 -9.18
CA VAL A 196 3.35 -2.05 -8.40
C VAL A 196 3.33 -3.58 -8.44
N ASN A 197 3.03 -4.20 -7.31
CA ASN A 197 2.72 -5.63 -7.28
C ASN A 197 1.24 -5.82 -6.96
N PHE A 198 0.41 -6.03 -7.99
CA PHE A 198 -1.01 -6.27 -7.80
C PHE A 198 -1.32 -7.61 -7.11
N ALA A 199 -0.33 -8.51 -6.96
CA ALA A 199 -0.50 -9.70 -6.13
C ALA A 199 -0.49 -9.39 -4.62
N ASP A 200 0.28 -8.39 -4.17
CA ASP A 200 0.51 -8.12 -2.74
C ASP A 200 0.19 -6.69 -2.29
N GLY A 201 -0.23 -5.82 -3.22
CA GLY A 201 -0.80 -4.51 -2.95
C GLY A 201 0.23 -3.45 -2.53
N ARG A 202 1.41 -3.39 -3.16
CA ARG A 202 2.51 -2.50 -2.75
C ARG A 202 3.21 -1.80 -3.91
N ILE A 203 3.75 -0.61 -3.63
CA ILE A 203 4.81 0.03 -4.42
C ILE A 203 6.16 -0.36 -3.83
N LYS A 204 7.05 -0.93 -4.65
CA LYS A 204 8.41 -1.27 -4.23
C LYS A 204 9.42 -0.82 -5.27
N GLY A 205 10.63 -0.52 -4.81
CA GLY A 205 11.79 -0.41 -5.67
C GLY A 205 12.27 -1.81 -6.10
N TYR A 206 12.25 -2.08 -7.40
CA TYR A 206 12.80 -3.30 -7.97
C TYR A 206 14.16 -3.03 -8.60
N GLY A 207 15.18 -3.74 -8.12
CA GLY A 207 16.45 -3.86 -8.82
C GLY A 207 16.24 -4.48 -10.21
N LEU A 208 17.00 -4.01 -11.19
CA LEU A 208 16.88 -4.45 -12.59
C LEU A 208 17.57 -5.79 -12.89
N GLU A 209 18.35 -6.31 -11.94
CA GLU A 209 19.02 -7.61 -12.04
C GLU A 209 18.63 -8.53 -10.87
N ILE A 210 18.64 -9.83 -11.12
CA ILE A 210 18.54 -10.87 -10.11
C ILE A 210 19.57 -11.96 -10.40
N HIS A 211 20.43 -12.24 -9.42
CA HIS A 211 21.51 -13.23 -9.55
C HIS A 211 22.41 -13.03 -10.79
N GLY A 212 22.65 -11.77 -11.19
CA GLY A 212 23.48 -11.40 -12.35
C GLY A 212 22.81 -11.67 -13.71
N SER A 213 21.49 -11.83 -13.73
CA SER A 213 20.67 -11.85 -14.95
C SER A 213 19.67 -10.71 -14.91
N GLU A 214 19.30 -10.16 -16.06
CA GLU A 214 18.26 -9.14 -16.15
C GLU A 214 16.94 -9.68 -15.59
N LYS A 215 16.33 -8.91 -14.70
CA LYS A 215 15.02 -9.23 -14.14
C LYS A 215 13.94 -8.85 -15.16
N THR A 216 12.90 -9.67 -15.26
CA THR A 216 11.73 -9.41 -16.10
C THR A 216 10.53 -9.00 -15.26
N PHE A 217 9.63 -8.23 -15.86
CA PHE A 217 8.46 -7.63 -15.22
C PHE A 217 7.25 -7.68 -16.15
N PHE A 218 6.06 -7.69 -15.57
CA PHE A 218 4.87 -7.29 -16.33
C PHE A 218 4.93 -5.80 -16.67
N VAL A 219 4.29 -5.42 -17.76
CA VAL A 219 4.30 -4.05 -18.27
C VAL A 219 2.90 -3.65 -18.72
N MET A 220 2.46 -2.48 -18.25
CA MET A 220 1.20 -1.87 -18.68
C MET A 220 1.51 -0.55 -19.39
N TYR A 221 1.43 -0.56 -20.72
CA TYR A 221 1.45 0.66 -21.51
C TYR A 221 0.12 1.39 -21.39
N VAL A 222 0.24 2.72 -21.36
CA VAL A 222 -0.86 3.65 -21.17
C VAL A 222 -0.80 4.75 -22.23
N ARG A 223 -1.95 5.36 -22.50
CA ARG A 223 -2.09 6.58 -23.31
C ARG A 223 -3.19 7.46 -22.74
N GLY A 224 -3.42 8.63 -23.34
CA GLY A 224 -4.37 9.60 -22.80
C GLY A 224 -3.70 10.58 -21.84
N ASN A 225 -4.45 11.07 -20.84
CA ASN A 225 -4.07 12.18 -19.95
C ASN A 225 -2.58 12.19 -19.58
N THR A 226 -1.82 13.14 -20.11
CA THR A 226 -0.37 13.25 -19.87
C THR A 226 -0.03 14.05 -18.61
N ASP A 227 -1.03 14.72 -18.04
CA ASP A 227 -0.89 15.57 -16.87
C ASP A 227 -1.23 14.79 -15.57
N TYR A 228 -1.60 13.51 -15.70
CA TYR A 228 -1.87 12.63 -14.56
C TYR A 228 -0.65 12.51 -13.64
N GLY A 229 -0.80 12.93 -12.38
CA GLY A 229 0.26 12.90 -11.38
C GLY A 229 1.20 14.10 -11.39
N VAL A 230 0.93 15.11 -12.22
CA VAL A 230 1.62 16.41 -12.20
C VAL A 230 0.86 17.35 -11.27
N ASN A 231 1.45 17.67 -10.11
CA ASN A 231 0.84 18.56 -9.12
C ASN A 231 0.99 20.05 -9.50
N ASP A 232 0.08 20.89 -9.02
CA ASP A 232 0.14 22.37 -9.09
C ASP A 232 -0.03 22.95 -7.67
N PHE A 233 1.03 22.85 -6.87
CA PHE A 233 1.03 23.31 -5.48
C PHE A 233 1.13 24.83 -5.36
N VAL A 234 0.24 25.41 -4.56
CA VAL A 234 0.24 26.82 -4.19
C VAL A 234 0.17 26.96 -2.67
N ASP A 235 1.20 27.61 -2.10
CA ASP A 235 1.18 28.06 -0.71
C ASP A 235 0.18 29.21 -0.54
N ASN A 236 -0.82 29.03 0.33
CA ASN A 236 -1.83 30.03 0.62
C ASN A 236 -1.35 31.13 1.58
N GLY A 237 -0.18 30.97 2.20
CA GLY A 237 0.41 31.90 3.16
C GLY A 237 -0.25 31.90 4.53
N ASP A 238 -1.07 30.90 4.81
CA ASP A 238 -1.82 30.70 6.07
C ASP A 238 -1.48 29.37 6.77
N GLY A 239 -0.43 28.69 6.32
CA GLY A 239 -0.05 27.35 6.78
C GLY A 239 -0.67 26.21 5.97
N THR A 240 -1.46 26.50 4.93
CA THR A 240 -2.01 25.51 4.00
C THR A 240 -1.43 25.59 2.59
N ILE A 241 -1.43 24.47 1.90
CA ILE A 241 -1.07 24.30 0.50
C ILE A 241 -2.29 23.76 -0.24
N ILE A 242 -2.69 24.39 -1.34
CA ILE A 242 -3.66 23.81 -2.28
C ILE A 242 -2.90 23.17 -3.44
N ASP A 243 -3.31 21.98 -3.84
CA ASP A 243 -2.94 21.38 -5.13
C ASP A 243 -4.08 21.62 -6.12
N ASN A 244 -3.92 22.57 -7.04
CA ASN A 244 -4.97 22.85 -8.03
C ASN A 244 -5.18 21.70 -9.01
N ALA A 245 -4.19 20.81 -9.17
CA ALA A 245 -4.27 19.68 -10.08
C ALA A 245 -5.25 18.60 -9.60
N THR A 246 -5.48 18.50 -8.28
CA THR A 246 -6.34 17.49 -7.63
C THR A 246 -7.50 18.08 -6.85
N GLY A 247 -7.42 19.36 -6.47
CA GLY A 247 -8.36 20.01 -5.57
C GLY A 247 -8.16 19.67 -4.09
N LEU A 248 -7.10 18.95 -3.74
CA LEU A 248 -6.75 18.62 -2.36
C LEU A 248 -6.00 19.77 -1.69
N MET A 249 -6.28 19.99 -0.42
CA MET A 249 -5.60 20.95 0.44
C MET A 249 -4.93 20.25 1.62
N TRP A 250 -3.75 20.71 1.98
CA TRP A 250 -2.86 20.09 2.95
C TRP A 250 -2.31 21.13 3.92
N PRO A 251 -2.07 20.81 5.20
CA PRO A 251 -1.17 21.61 6.03
C PRO A 251 0.26 21.57 5.49
N GLN A 252 1.00 22.67 5.64
CA GLN A 252 2.43 22.73 5.31
C GLN A 252 3.25 21.79 6.20
N THR A 253 2.94 21.74 7.49
CA THR A 253 3.62 20.90 8.49
C THR A 253 3.00 19.51 8.61
N ASP A 254 3.78 18.57 9.13
CA ASP A 254 3.29 17.26 9.58
C ASP A 254 2.97 17.26 11.09
N SER A 255 2.63 16.08 11.62
CA SER A 255 2.36 15.88 13.06
C SER A 255 3.55 16.17 13.98
N GLY A 256 4.77 16.30 13.46
CA GLY A 256 5.99 16.54 14.26
C GLY A 256 6.50 15.32 15.03
N GLU A 257 5.64 14.34 15.31
CA GLU A 257 5.98 13.07 15.93
C GLU A 257 5.15 11.92 15.34
N GLY A 258 5.67 10.69 15.49
CA GLY A 258 4.99 9.47 15.09
C GLY A 258 3.97 9.03 16.13
N MET A 259 2.93 8.34 15.69
CA MET A 259 1.85 7.84 16.53
C MET A 259 1.29 6.53 16.00
N ALA A 260 0.68 5.73 16.87
CA ALA A 260 0.02 4.50 16.44
C ALA A 260 -1.17 4.81 15.52
N TRP A 261 -1.64 3.83 14.76
CA TRP A 261 -2.64 4.11 13.72
C TRP A 261 -4.01 4.55 14.28
N GLU A 262 -4.45 3.96 15.39
CA GLU A 262 -5.67 4.40 16.10
C GLU A 262 -5.53 5.84 16.62
N GLU A 263 -4.36 6.17 17.17
CA GLU A 263 -4.03 7.53 17.65
C GLU A 263 -4.00 8.54 16.51
N ALA A 264 -3.54 8.15 15.31
CA ALA A 264 -3.61 9.00 14.12
C ALA A 264 -5.04 9.37 13.73
N LEU A 265 -5.98 8.43 13.85
CA LEU A 265 -7.40 8.68 13.58
C LEU A 265 -8.02 9.58 14.67
N GLU A 266 -7.64 9.38 15.93
CA GLU A 266 -8.07 10.25 17.04
C GLU A 266 -7.51 11.68 16.89
N TRP A 267 -6.23 11.81 16.53
CA TRP A 267 -5.57 13.10 16.32
C TRP A 267 -6.25 13.95 15.23
N VAL A 268 -6.74 13.31 14.16
CA VAL A 268 -7.55 13.99 13.14
C VAL A 268 -8.81 14.61 13.75
N GLN A 269 -9.48 13.90 14.67
CA GLN A 269 -10.68 14.43 15.34
C GLN A 269 -10.31 15.62 16.22
N GLU A 270 -9.22 15.54 16.99
CA GLU A 270 -8.73 16.66 17.79
C GLU A 270 -8.45 17.90 16.94
N MET A 271 -7.77 17.74 15.79
CA MET A 271 -7.48 18.84 14.87
C MET A 271 -8.76 19.48 14.30
N ASN A 272 -9.80 18.67 14.08
CA ASN A 272 -11.10 19.17 13.65
C ASN A 272 -11.85 19.92 14.76
N GLU A 273 -11.83 19.41 16.00
CA GLU A 273 -12.43 20.07 17.15
C GLU A 273 -11.75 21.42 17.45
N GLU A 274 -10.44 21.51 17.26
CA GLU A 274 -9.66 22.73 17.43
C GLU A 274 -9.80 23.73 16.27
N ASN A 275 -10.50 23.33 15.20
CA ASN A 275 -10.62 24.10 13.96
C ASN A 275 -9.22 24.48 13.41
N TYR A 276 -8.32 23.49 13.38
CA TYR A 276 -6.92 23.63 12.99
C TYR A 276 -6.78 24.30 11.61
N LEU A 277 -5.92 25.32 11.55
CA LEU A 277 -5.73 26.20 10.36
C LEU A 277 -7.03 26.79 9.79
N GLY A 278 -8.07 26.92 10.61
CA GLY A 278 -9.35 27.51 10.19
C GLY A 278 -10.37 26.51 9.65
N TYR A 279 -10.09 25.20 9.69
CA TYR A 279 -10.91 24.14 9.12
C TYR A 279 -11.20 23.03 10.12
N SER A 280 -12.31 22.31 9.91
CA SER A 280 -12.81 21.26 10.80
C SER A 280 -13.27 20.01 10.03
N ASP A 281 -12.76 19.84 8.81
CA ASP A 281 -13.06 18.76 7.87
C ASP A 281 -11.75 18.11 7.35
N TRP A 282 -10.71 18.14 8.18
CA TRP A 282 -9.49 17.38 7.97
C TRP A 282 -9.75 15.89 8.09
N ARG A 283 -8.99 15.11 7.33
CA ARG A 283 -8.98 13.65 7.37
C ARG A 283 -7.57 13.12 7.21
N LEU A 284 -7.37 11.88 7.63
CA LEU A 284 -6.18 11.11 7.26
C LEU A 284 -6.32 10.72 5.77
N PRO A 285 -5.33 11.04 4.91
CA PRO A 285 -5.40 10.74 3.49
C PRO A 285 -5.45 9.24 3.26
N ASP A 286 -6.17 8.83 2.22
CA ASP A 286 -6.06 7.45 1.73
C ASP A 286 -4.69 7.21 1.08
N ALA A 287 -4.40 5.95 0.74
CA ALA A 287 -3.12 5.57 0.17
C ALA A 287 -2.80 6.25 -1.17
N LYS A 288 -3.78 6.47 -2.03
CA LYS A 288 -3.58 7.10 -3.35
C LYS A 288 -3.43 8.62 -3.23
N GLU A 289 -4.13 9.24 -2.30
CA GLU A 289 -3.99 10.67 -2.01
C GLU A 289 -2.63 11.00 -1.42
N LEU A 290 -2.15 10.24 -0.43
CA LEU A 290 -0.82 10.47 0.13
C LEU A 290 0.29 10.18 -0.89
N GLN A 291 0.11 9.17 -1.75
CA GLN A 291 1.03 8.88 -2.84
C GLN A 291 1.04 10.00 -3.90
N SER A 292 -0.07 10.70 -4.08
CA SER A 292 -0.20 11.76 -5.10
C SER A 292 0.75 12.95 -4.88
N ILE A 293 1.22 13.17 -3.65
CA ILE A 293 2.14 14.24 -3.28
C ILE A 293 3.61 13.78 -3.20
N VAL A 294 3.91 12.51 -3.49
CA VAL A 294 5.30 12.02 -3.59
C VAL A 294 5.98 12.64 -4.81
N ASP A 295 7.18 13.19 -4.59
CA ASP A 295 8.09 13.63 -5.65
C ASP A 295 9.20 12.59 -5.82
N TYR A 296 9.00 11.69 -6.77
CA TYR A 296 9.93 10.62 -7.12
C TYR A 296 11.26 11.10 -7.72
N THR A 297 11.43 12.41 -7.96
CA THR A 297 12.72 12.98 -8.39
C THR A 297 13.65 13.34 -7.22
N ARG A 298 13.19 13.11 -5.98
CA ARG A 298 13.86 13.51 -4.74
C ARG A 298 14.07 12.32 -3.82
N SER A 299 15.15 12.38 -3.05
CA SER A 299 15.40 11.44 -1.96
C SER A 299 16.40 12.04 -0.96
N PRO A 300 16.48 11.50 0.28
CA PRO A 300 17.41 12.01 1.29
C PRO A 300 18.85 12.04 0.76
N THR A 301 19.30 10.95 0.13
CA THR A 301 20.66 10.84 -0.41
C THR A 301 20.89 11.67 -1.67
N THR A 302 19.88 11.86 -2.53
CA THR A 302 20.05 12.56 -3.82
C THR A 302 19.95 14.08 -3.69
N THR A 303 18.93 14.55 -2.96
CA THR A 303 18.58 15.97 -2.88
C THR A 303 18.75 16.56 -1.49
N ASN A 304 19.17 15.77 -0.49
CA ASN A 304 19.22 16.17 0.93
C ASN A 304 17.85 16.67 1.41
N SER A 305 16.78 16.00 0.98
CA SER A 305 15.40 16.33 1.36
C SER A 305 14.51 15.09 1.33
N ALA A 306 13.34 15.19 1.95
CA ALA A 306 12.24 14.25 1.74
C ALA A 306 11.85 14.16 0.25
N ALA A 307 11.22 13.04 -0.11
CA ALA A 307 10.65 12.75 -1.43
C ALA A 307 9.30 13.46 -1.65
N ILE A 308 9.27 14.78 -1.45
CA ILE A 308 8.09 15.66 -1.55
C ILE A 308 8.52 17.04 -2.03
N ASP A 309 7.60 17.81 -2.61
CA ASP A 309 7.85 19.19 -3.00
C ASP A 309 8.32 20.04 -1.80
N PRO A 310 9.37 20.89 -1.94
CA PRO A 310 9.88 21.73 -0.85
C PRO A 310 8.91 22.78 -0.28
N VAL A 311 7.72 22.97 -0.88
CA VAL A 311 6.65 23.77 -0.27
C VAL A 311 6.11 23.12 1.02
N PHE A 312 6.25 21.80 1.16
CA PHE A 312 5.92 21.07 2.37
C PHE A 312 7.10 21.07 3.36
N GLU A 313 6.77 21.22 4.64
CA GLU A 313 7.72 21.02 5.73
C GLU A 313 7.61 19.57 6.21
N CYS A 314 8.75 18.86 6.24
CA CYS A 314 8.86 17.51 6.77
C CYS A 314 9.81 17.49 7.97
N THR A 315 9.32 16.97 9.08
CA THR A 315 10.13 16.74 10.28
C THR A 315 11.19 15.68 9.97
N SER A 316 12.46 15.99 10.26
CA SER A 316 13.56 15.03 10.13
C SER A 316 13.62 14.12 11.36
N ILE A 317 13.97 12.86 11.15
CA ILE A 317 14.20 11.88 12.21
C ILE A 317 15.67 11.43 12.22
N ILE A 318 16.06 10.76 13.29
CA ILE A 318 17.25 9.92 13.30
C ILE A 318 16.79 8.49 13.06
N ASP A 319 17.26 7.87 11.99
CA ASP A 319 16.85 6.52 11.62
C ASP A 319 17.53 5.45 12.47
N GLU A 320 17.20 4.19 12.16
CA GLU A 320 17.67 3.00 12.85
C GLU A 320 19.20 2.81 12.74
N GLY A 321 19.84 3.50 11.78
CA GLY A 321 21.28 3.55 11.57
C GLY A 321 21.97 4.69 12.32
N GLY A 322 21.21 5.60 12.93
CA GLY A 322 21.74 6.79 13.60
C GLY A 322 21.97 7.97 12.66
N GLU A 323 21.49 7.92 11.42
CA GLU A 323 21.65 8.96 10.42
C GLU A 323 20.37 9.81 10.28
N MET A 324 20.51 11.03 9.74
CA MET A 324 19.36 11.88 9.48
C MET A 324 18.55 11.33 8.31
N ASN A 325 17.25 11.15 8.52
CA ASN A 325 16.32 10.67 7.52
C ASN A 325 14.96 11.35 7.67
N TYR A 326 13.96 10.91 6.89
CA TYR A 326 12.59 11.38 6.99
C TYR A 326 11.62 10.23 7.32
N PRO A 327 10.50 10.52 7.99
CA PRO A 327 9.62 9.49 8.51
C PRO A 327 8.78 8.83 7.41
N PHE A 328 8.07 7.78 7.82
CA PHE A 328 6.97 7.21 7.06
C PHE A 328 5.68 7.84 7.55
N TYR A 329 4.66 7.89 6.69
CA TYR A 329 3.41 8.58 6.98
C TYR A 329 2.24 7.64 6.83
N TRP A 330 1.40 7.60 7.86
CA TRP A 330 0.18 6.81 7.85
C TRP A 330 -0.81 7.30 6.80
N THR A 331 -1.55 6.34 6.28
CA THR A 331 -2.77 6.55 5.49
C THR A 331 -3.96 6.00 6.26
N SER A 332 -5.18 6.37 5.86
CA SER A 332 -6.42 5.82 6.40
C SER A 332 -6.76 4.43 5.84
N THR A 333 -5.98 3.94 4.89
CA THR A 333 -6.19 2.66 4.18
C THR A 333 -5.58 1.50 4.95
N THR A 334 -6.40 0.50 5.28
CA THR A 334 -5.94 -0.77 5.83
C THR A 334 -5.26 -1.61 4.75
N HIS A 335 -4.10 -2.22 5.04
CA HIS A 335 -3.49 -3.24 4.19
C HIS A 335 -3.99 -4.61 4.64
N ALA A 336 -5.12 -5.03 4.10
CA ALA A 336 -5.74 -6.29 4.49
C ALA A 336 -4.98 -7.49 3.90
N ASN A 337 -4.88 -8.56 4.69
CA ASN A 337 -4.39 -9.86 4.26
C ASN A 337 -5.46 -10.92 4.53
N MET A 338 -5.17 -12.16 4.15
CA MET A 338 -6.11 -13.27 4.33
C MET A 338 -6.45 -13.60 5.81
N MET A 339 -5.71 -13.05 6.78
CA MET A 339 -5.94 -13.23 8.22
C MET A 339 -6.70 -12.06 8.87
N GLY A 340 -6.78 -10.89 8.23
CA GLY A 340 -7.45 -9.71 8.77
C GLY A 340 -6.84 -8.38 8.30
N GLY A 341 -7.14 -7.31 9.03
CA GLY A 341 -6.72 -5.94 8.75
C GLY A 341 -5.83 -5.34 9.84
N GLY A 342 -4.92 -6.14 10.39
CA GLY A 342 -4.02 -5.71 11.48
C GLY A 342 -2.88 -4.78 11.06
N SER A 343 -2.77 -4.46 9.77
CA SER A 343 -1.77 -3.55 9.22
C SER A 343 -2.44 -2.40 8.47
N ALA A 344 -1.85 -1.22 8.53
CA ALA A 344 -2.25 -0.06 7.75
C ALA A 344 -1.16 0.32 6.75
N ILE A 345 -1.54 1.04 5.70
CA ILE A 345 -0.59 1.48 4.68
C ILE A 345 0.15 2.72 5.15
N TYR A 346 1.45 2.77 4.87
CA TYR A 346 2.25 3.97 4.94
C TYR A 346 2.94 4.29 3.61
N ILE A 347 3.26 5.57 3.42
CA ILE A 347 4.12 6.06 2.34
C ILE A 347 5.45 6.56 2.92
N THR A 348 6.58 6.22 2.29
CA THR A 348 7.91 6.67 2.72
C THR A 348 8.27 7.98 2.04
N PHE A 349 8.53 9.04 2.82
CA PHE A 349 9.15 10.26 2.29
C PHE A 349 10.66 10.30 2.56
N GLY A 350 11.15 9.47 3.48
CA GLY A 350 12.55 9.09 3.62
C GLY A 350 12.87 7.78 2.90
N GLU A 351 14.07 7.24 3.14
CA GLU A 351 14.49 5.95 2.58
C GLU A 351 13.66 4.80 3.16
N ALA A 352 13.28 3.83 2.32
CA ALA A 352 12.53 2.66 2.75
C ALA A 352 13.53 1.59 3.22
N LEU A 353 13.97 1.72 4.47
CA LEU A 353 15.05 0.93 5.04
C LEU A 353 14.65 -0.51 5.39
N GLY A 354 15.65 -1.40 5.38
CA GLY A 354 15.52 -2.78 5.80
C GLY A 354 16.84 -3.38 6.29
N TRP A 355 16.75 -4.26 7.29
CA TRP A 355 17.86 -5.04 7.83
C TRP A 355 18.06 -6.30 6.99
N MET A 356 18.81 -6.16 5.91
CA MET A 356 19.15 -7.27 5.03
C MET A 356 20.08 -8.26 5.73
N GLN A 357 19.66 -9.51 5.82
CA GLN A 357 20.50 -10.58 6.37
C GLN A 357 21.57 -10.99 5.36
N SER A 358 22.80 -11.20 5.85
CA SER A 358 23.88 -11.79 5.07
C SER A 358 23.48 -13.17 4.51
N PRO A 359 23.80 -13.50 3.25
CA PRO A 359 23.59 -14.84 2.69
C PRO A 359 24.30 -15.97 3.47
N PHE A 360 25.29 -15.63 4.30
CA PHE A 360 26.01 -16.57 5.16
C PHE A 360 25.42 -16.70 6.57
N GLY A 361 24.31 -16.00 6.84
CA GLY A 361 23.58 -15.99 8.10
C GLY A 361 24.22 -15.15 9.20
N GLY A 362 23.42 -14.81 10.22
CA GLY A 362 23.87 -14.24 11.50
C GLY A 362 24.19 -12.75 11.53
N ASP A 363 24.52 -12.14 10.39
CA ASP A 363 24.81 -10.71 10.27
C ASP A 363 23.68 -9.97 9.53
N TYR A 364 23.34 -8.76 9.98
CA TYR A 364 22.35 -7.89 9.36
C TYR A 364 22.98 -6.54 8.97
N THR A 365 22.57 -6.01 7.83
CA THR A 365 23.00 -4.69 7.34
C THR A 365 21.77 -3.85 7.04
N LEU A 366 21.68 -2.68 7.67
CA LEU A 366 20.67 -1.68 7.33
C LEU A 366 21.00 -1.04 5.99
N MET A 367 20.03 -0.99 5.09
CA MET A 367 20.16 -0.33 3.79
C MET A 367 18.78 0.08 3.26
N ASP A 368 18.75 0.98 2.27
CA ASP A 368 17.54 1.29 1.52
C ASP A 368 17.17 0.09 0.62
N VAL A 369 16.01 -0.53 0.88
CA VAL A 369 15.57 -1.75 0.19
C VAL A 369 14.47 -1.49 -0.83
N HIS A 370 13.70 -0.40 -0.69
CA HIS A 370 12.60 -0.09 -1.62
C HIS A 370 12.62 1.33 -2.20
N GLY A 371 13.47 2.24 -1.69
CA GLY A 371 13.56 3.63 -2.15
C GLY A 371 12.59 4.59 -1.47
N ALA A 372 12.96 5.88 -1.44
CA ALA A 372 12.08 6.95 -1.00
C ALA A 372 10.93 7.18 -1.98
N GLY A 373 9.68 7.13 -1.49
CA GLY A 373 8.45 7.10 -2.28
C GLY A 373 7.80 5.72 -2.39
N ALA A 374 8.33 4.71 -1.69
CA ALA A 374 7.71 3.40 -1.58
C ALA A 374 6.41 3.45 -0.76
N GLN A 375 5.54 2.47 -1.02
CA GLN A 375 4.32 2.25 -0.26
C GLN A 375 4.36 0.85 0.32
N ARG A 376 4.27 0.76 1.64
CA ARG A 376 4.32 -0.51 2.39
C ARG A 376 3.23 -0.50 3.45
N SER A 377 3.37 -1.34 4.47
CA SER A 377 2.44 -1.42 5.57
C SER A 377 3.16 -1.81 6.85
N ASP A 378 2.65 -1.30 7.96
CA ASP A 378 3.12 -1.59 9.33
C ASP A 378 1.94 -2.13 10.15
N PRO A 379 2.19 -2.90 11.23
CA PRO A 379 1.18 -3.19 12.24
C PRO A 379 0.55 -1.90 12.78
N LYS A 380 -0.77 -1.92 12.99
CA LYS A 380 -1.51 -0.76 13.53
C LYS A 380 -1.17 -0.45 15.00
N ILE A 381 -0.72 -1.48 15.72
CA ILE A 381 -0.38 -1.46 17.15
C ILE A 381 0.79 -2.42 17.39
N GLY A 382 1.58 -2.16 18.43
CA GLY A 382 2.66 -3.04 18.89
C GLY A 382 3.83 -2.23 19.44
N ASP A 383 4.97 -2.91 19.61
CA ASP A 383 6.24 -2.28 19.99
C ASP A 383 7.26 -2.47 18.86
N PRO A 384 7.86 -1.40 18.31
CA PRO A 384 8.90 -1.50 17.29
C PRO A 384 10.12 -2.32 17.73
N ASP A 385 10.41 -2.37 19.04
CA ASP A 385 11.51 -3.16 19.59
C ASP A 385 11.29 -4.68 19.42
N ASP A 386 10.07 -5.12 19.12
CA ASP A 386 9.77 -6.51 18.75
C ASP A 386 10.28 -6.87 17.34
N TYR A 387 10.70 -5.87 16.55
CA TYR A 387 11.20 -6.01 15.17
C TYR A 387 12.64 -5.46 15.03
N PRO A 388 13.62 -5.92 15.84
CA PRO A 388 14.96 -5.34 15.86
C PRO A 388 15.73 -5.52 14.53
N TYR A 389 15.26 -6.42 13.65
CA TYR A 389 15.78 -6.64 12.31
C TYR A 389 14.67 -6.53 11.24
N GLY A 390 13.64 -5.76 11.55
CA GLY A 390 12.49 -5.57 10.67
C GLY A 390 11.69 -6.84 10.40
N TYR A 391 10.93 -6.83 9.30
CA TYR A 391 10.03 -7.91 8.93
C TYR A 391 10.10 -8.26 7.44
N GLY A 392 9.87 -9.54 7.14
CA GLY A 392 9.86 -10.05 5.76
C GLY A 392 11.26 -10.28 5.17
N PRO A 393 11.33 -10.68 3.89
CA PRO A 393 12.57 -11.16 3.27
C PRO A 393 13.71 -10.13 3.21
N GLN A 394 13.36 -8.85 3.12
CA GLN A 394 14.32 -7.74 3.11
C GLN A 394 14.57 -7.13 4.50
N GLY A 395 13.92 -7.65 5.54
CA GLY A 395 14.00 -7.11 6.90
C GLY A 395 13.46 -5.68 6.99
N ASP A 396 12.37 -5.38 6.30
CA ASP A 396 11.78 -4.04 6.23
C ASP A 396 11.60 -3.47 7.63
N VAL A 397 12.10 -2.25 7.86
CA VAL A 397 11.96 -1.56 9.14
C VAL A 397 10.48 -1.40 9.48
N ILE A 398 10.14 -1.75 10.72
CA ILE A 398 8.80 -1.61 11.30
C ILE A 398 8.86 -0.49 12.34
N ARG A 399 8.08 0.58 12.15
CA ARG A 399 8.09 1.73 13.04
C ARG A 399 6.85 1.83 13.90
N ILE A 400 5.68 1.35 13.43
CA ILE A 400 4.36 1.40 14.11
C ILE A 400 3.90 2.84 14.41
N ASP A 401 4.74 3.64 15.06
CA ASP A 401 4.57 5.06 15.28
C ASP A 401 4.99 5.84 14.02
N ASN A 402 4.11 5.87 13.02
CA ASN A 402 4.33 6.63 11.80
C ASN A 402 3.72 8.04 11.90
N PHE A 403 4.27 8.97 11.13
CA PHE A 403 3.84 10.37 11.14
C PHE A 403 2.51 10.54 10.41
N VAL A 404 1.87 11.70 10.61
CA VAL A 404 0.61 12.02 9.94
C VAL A 404 0.73 13.33 9.18
N ARG A 405 0.14 13.36 7.98
CA ARG A 405 -0.17 14.59 7.26
C ARG A 405 -1.65 14.59 6.91
N LEU A 406 -2.37 15.59 7.40
CA LEU A 406 -3.80 15.73 7.13
C LEU A 406 -4.04 16.14 5.68
N VAL A 407 -5.22 15.81 5.18
CA VAL A 407 -5.74 16.30 3.90
C VAL A 407 -7.18 16.76 4.07
N ARG A 408 -7.65 17.64 3.18
CA ARG A 408 -9.06 17.97 3.02
C ARG A 408 -9.37 18.30 1.56
N GLY A 409 -10.65 18.43 1.22
CA GLY A 409 -11.08 18.56 -0.16
C GLY A 409 -10.97 17.24 -0.93
N GLY A 410 -10.97 17.32 -2.27
CA GLY A 410 -11.33 16.20 -3.12
C GLY A 410 -12.84 15.96 -2.99
N ASP A 411 -13.55 15.62 -4.05
CA ASP A 411 -15.01 15.44 -4.03
C ASP A 411 -15.45 14.18 -3.23
N ASN A 412 -14.88 13.97 -2.03
CA ASN A 412 -15.11 12.83 -1.15
C ASN A 412 -16.33 13.08 -0.28
N GLU A 413 -17.29 12.16 -0.32
CA GLU A 413 -18.48 12.20 0.53
C GLU A 413 -18.33 11.24 1.71
N VAL A 414 -18.72 11.68 2.92
CA VAL A 414 -18.75 10.80 4.09
C VAL A 414 -19.83 9.73 3.90
N VAL A 415 -19.44 8.47 4.00
CA VAL A 415 -20.34 7.32 3.89
C VAL A 415 -20.87 6.96 5.27
N THR A 416 -22.18 7.15 5.47
CA THR A 416 -22.86 6.80 6.72
C THR A 416 -23.66 5.51 6.58
N GLY A 417 -23.64 4.65 7.61
CA GLY A 417 -24.39 3.39 7.67
C GLY A 417 -23.52 2.17 7.37
N SER A 418 -23.70 1.09 8.13
CA SER A 418 -22.78 -0.05 8.10
C SER A 418 -22.73 -0.71 6.72
N SER A 419 -21.55 -0.83 6.11
CA SER A 419 -21.27 -2.08 5.41
C SER A 419 -21.25 -3.17 6.50
N ALA A 420 -21.95 -4.28 6.27
CA ALA A 420 -21.74 -5.44 7.13
C ALA A 420 -20.25 -5.79 7.03
N PRO A 421 -19.55 -6.08 8.15
CA PRO A 421 -18.19 -6.59 8.03
C PRO A 421 -18.22 -7.76 7.05
N GLU A 422 -17.39 -7.72 6.01
CA GLU A 422 -17.33 -8.82 5.06
C GLU A 422 -17.13 -10.13 5.84
N GLU A 423 -17.78 -11.21 5.37
CA GLU A 423 -17.68 -12.54 6.01
C GLU A 423 -16.22 -12.84 6.37
N ASN A 424 -16.02 -13.34 7.58
CA ASN A 424 -14.74 -13.60 8.20
C ASN A 424 -13.73 -14.09 7.16
N LEU A 425 -12.77 -13.23 6.78
CA LEU A 425 -11.86 -13.48 5.66
C LEU A 425 -11.05 -14.78 5.84
N SER A 426 -10.94 -15.26 7.08
CA SER A 426 -10.37 -16.56 7.42
C SER A 426 -11.17 -17.77 6.91
N GLU A 427 -12.47 -17.64 6.64
CA GLU A 427 -13.30 -18.68 6.01
C GLU A 427 -13.03 -18.82 4.50
N LYS A 428 -12.45 -17.78 3.87
CA LYS A 428 -11.95 -17.84 2.49
C LYS A 428 -10.60 -18.57 2.39
N TRP A 429 -9.98 -18.96 3.51
CA TRP A 429 -8.70 -19.68 3.53
C TRP A 429 -8.85 -21.16 3.13
N PRO A 430 -8.29 -21.61 1.99
CA PRO A 430 -8.21 -23.03 1.67
C PRO A 430 -7.36 -23.74 2.74
N SER A 431 -7.93 -24.72 3.43
CA SER A 431 -7.38 -25.34 4.64
C SER A 431 -5.86 -25.65 4.55
N GLY A 432 -5.07 -24.86 5.28
CA GLY A 432 -3.62 -24.97 5.40
C GLY A 432 -3.11 -23.89 6.34
N ARG A 433 -3.39 -24.01 7.63
CA ARG A 433 -3.01 -23.04 8.67
C ARG A 433 -1.48 -23.07 8.85
N PRO A 434 -0.73 -21.98 8.62
CA PRO A 434 0.61 -21.88 9.19
C PRO A 434 0.49 -21.68 10.72
N PRO A 435 1.46 -22.18 11.51
CA PRO A 435 1.47 -21.97 12.94
C PRO A 435 1.64 -20.49 13.27
N GLN A 436 0.83 -19.98 14.19
CA GLN A 436 1.10 -18.71 14.87
C GLN A 436 2.36 -18.86 15.73
N SER A 437 3.50 -18.39 15.24
CA SER A 437 4.62 -17.94 16.08
C SER A 437 5.73 -17.34 15.23
N GLY A 438 6.24 -16.18 15.67
CA GLY A 438 7.41 -15.51 15.11
C GLY A 438 8.67 -16.38 15.20
N THR A 439 8.97 -17.09 14.12
CA THR A 439 10.30 -17.65 13.88
C THR A 439 10.76 -17.26 12.47
N PRO A 440 12.06 -16.92 12.28
CA PRO A 440 12.56 -16.52 10.96
C PRO A 440 12.44 -17.66 9.95
N PHE A 441 12.02 -17.30 8.74
CA PHE A 441 11.99 -18.18 7.57
C PHE A 441 13.40 -18.73 7.28
N GLU A 442 13.68 -19.99 7.61
CA GLU A 442 14.82 -20.73 7.03
C GLU A 442 14.43 -21.27 5.65
N GLY A 443 14.52 -20.42 4.62
CA GLY A 443 14.44 -20.83 3.22
C GLY A 443 15.80 -21.30 2.70
N GLY A 444 16.22 -22.52 3.06
CA GLY A 444 17.45 -23.15 2.54
C GLY A 444 17.21 -24.01 1.28
N LEU A 445 17.97 -23.76 0.22
CA LEU A 445 18.05 -24.58 -1.01
C LEU A 445 18.40 -26.06 -0.72
N PRO A 446 18.04 -27.02 -1.60
CA PRO A 446 18.03 -28.44 -1.25
C PRO A 446 19.43 -29.07 -1.35
N GLY A 447 19.83 -29.75 -0.28
CA GLY A 447 20.84 -30.80 -0.36
C GLY A 447 21.77 -30.93 0.84
N ARG A 448 21.36 -31.67 1.87
CA ARG A 448 22.24 -32.60 2.62
C ARG A 448 21.43 -33.45 3.60
N GLU A 449 21.72 -34.75 3.61
CA GLU A 449 21.19 -35.74 4.56
C GLU A 449 21.59 -35.43 6.03
N PRO A 450 20.81 -35.93 7.02
CA PRO A 450 20.82 -35.43 8.38
C PRO A 450 21.96 -36.02 9.23
N GLY A 451 22.69 -35.15 9.93
CA GLY A 451 23.68 -35.53 10.93
C GLY A 451 23.72 -34.54 12.08
N GLN A 452 23.12 -34.94 13.21
CA GLN A 452 23.34 -34.48 14.59
C GLN A 452 24.00 -33.10 14.81
N GLY A 453 23.19 -32.12 15.22
CA GLY A 453 23.64 -30.88 15.86
C GLY A 453 22.48 -30.27 16.66
N GLY A 454 22.68 -30.03 17.95
CA GLY A 454 21.65 -29.57 18.89
C GLY A 454 21.27 -28.09 18.73
N MET A 455 20.06 -27.75 19.17
CA MET A 455 19.50 -26.39 19.17
C MET A 455 20.23 -25.44 20.15
N PRO A 456 20.35 -24.13 19.85
CA PRO A 456 20.72 -23.11 20.82
C PRO A 456 19.47 -22.42 21.46
N GLY A 457 19.34 -22.62 22.77
CA GLY A 457 18.79 -21.75 23.83
C GLY A 457 17.67 -20.72 23.56
N GLY A 458 16.45 -21.05 23.99
CA GLY A 458 15.47 -20.06 24.45
C GLY A 458 15.89 -19.48 25.82
N MET A 459 15.63 -18.20 26.07
CA MET A 459 15.94 -17.57 27.36
C MET A 459 15.14 -18.24 28.48
N ALA A 460 15.85 -18.72 29.50
CA ALA A 460 15.23 -19.27 30.70
C ALA A 460 14.45 -18.17 31.44
N PRO A 461 13.31 -18.51 32.07
CA PRO A 461 12.57 -17.54 32.85
C PRO A 461 13.40 -16.95 34.01
N PRO A 462 13.08 -15.73 34.46
CA PRO A 462 13.76 -15.11 35.61
C PRO A 462 13.70 -16.02 36.84
N GLN A 463 14.81 -16.15 37.56
CA GLN A 463 14.91 -17.04 38.71
C GLN A 463 13.93 -16.66 39.82
N GLU A 464 13.60 -15.38 39.92
CA GLU A 464 12.63 -14.82 40.86
C GLU A 464 11.22 -15.38 40.63
N ALA A 465 10.83 -15.56 39.37
CA ALA A 465 9.53 -16.13 38.99
C ALA A 465 9.44 -17.63 39.34
N ILE A 466 10.57 -18.35 39.31
CA ILE A 466 10.65 -19.76 39.72
C ILE A 466 10.61 -19.87 41.25
N ASN A 467 11.40 -19.05 41.93
CA ASN A 467 11.55 -19.11 43.39
C ASN A 467 10.25 -18.84 44.14
N VAL A 468 9.39 -17.94 43.64
CA VAL A 468 8.11 -17.64 44.31
C VAL A 468 7.11 -18.80 44.21
N CYS A 469 7.31 -19.72 43.26
CA CYS A 469 6.42 -20.86 43.01
C CYS A 469 7.04 -22.23 43.36
N SER A 470 8.29 -22.29 43.81
CA SER A 470 9.04 -23.55 44.00
C SER A 470 8.39 -24.51 45.01
N ASP A 471 7.69 -23.98 46.02
CA ASP A 471 6.99 -24.76 47.06
C ASP A 471 5.45 -24.62 46.97
N SER A 472 4.95 -24.02 45.90
CA SER A 472 3.53 -23.69 45.72
C SER A 472 2.83 -24.67 44.77
N SER A 473 1.55 -24.96 45.03
CA SER A 473 0.72 -25.73 44.09
C SER A 473 0.33 -24.87 42.87
N GLU A 474 0.12 -25.53 41.73
CA GLU A 474 -0.46 -24.90 40.54
C GLU A 474 -1.77 -24.17 40.89
N GLY A 475 -1.95 -22.95 40.39
CA GLY A 475 -3.10 -22.09 40.69
C GLY A 475 -2.96 -21.21 41.92
N THR A 476 -1.83 -21.24 42.63
CA THR A 476 -1.57 -20.33 43.76
C THR A 476 -1.21 -18.94 43.23
N PRO A 477 -1.84 -17.85 43.70
CA PRO A 477 -1.41 -16.49 43.37
C PRO A 477 0.05 -16.25 43.78
N CYS A 478 0.80 -15.54 42.97
CA CYS A 478 2.21 -15.22 43.19
C CYS A 478 2.50 -13.78 42.82
N GLU A 479 3.50 -13.21 43.49
CA GLU A 479 3.93 -11.83 43.28
C GLU A 479 5.45 -11.76 43.46
N PHE A 480 6.16 -11.12 42.52
CA PHE A 480 7.61 -10.90 42.63
C PHE A 480 8.02 -9.57 42.00
N GLU A 481 9.16 -9.04 42.44
CA GLU A 481 9.73 -7.80 41.90
C GLU A 481 10.64 -8.09 40.70
N SER A 482 10.40 -7.40 39.59
CA SER A 482 11.27 -7.41 38.41
C SER A 482 11.98 -6.05 38.24
N PRO A 483 13.04 -5.95 37.43
CA PRO A 483 13.64 -4.66 37.08
C PRO A 483 12.66 -3.66 36.42
N ARG A 484 11.49 -4.12 35.97
CA ARG A 484 10.43 -3.33 35.33
C ARG A 484 9.21 -3.11 36.23
N GLY A 485 9.27 -3.52 37.50
CA GLY A 485 8.21 -3.34 38.51
C GLY A 485 7.66 -4.65 39.08
N THR A 486 6.68 -4.52 39.98
CA THR A 486 5.99 -5.63 40.65
C THR A 486 5.14 -6.42 39.65
N VAL A 487 5.37 -7.73 39.59
CA VAL A 487 4.62 -8.67 38.74
C VAL A 487 3.67 -9.48 39.62
N ILE A 488 2.38 -9.44 39.31
CA ILE A 488 1.33 -10.24 39.98
C ILE A 488 0.83 -11.30 39.00
N GLY A 489 0.75 -12.54 39.46
CA GLY A 489 0.45 -13.68 38.59
C GLY A 489 -0.07 -14.90 39.34
N THR A 490 -0.05 -16.04 38.65
CA THR A 490 -0.43 -17.34 39.20
C THR A 490 0.66 -18.37 38.92
N CYS A 491 1.00 -19.20 39.92
CA CYS A 491 1.94 -20.30 39.76
C CYS A 491 1.39 -21.34 38.78
N MET A 492 2.12 -21.58 37.69
CA MET A 492 1.82 -22.59 36.67
C MET A 492 2.97 -23.57 36.52
N LYS A 493 2.65 -24.83 36.24
CA LYS A 493 3.65 -25.86 36.01
C LYS A 493 4.09 -25.83 34.55
N LEU A 494 5.37 -25.57 34.30
CA LEU A 494 6.01 -25.64 33.00
C LEU A 494 7.05 -26.77 33.04
N GLU A 495 6.80 -27.83 32.29
CA GLU A 495 7.59 -29.08 32.36
C GLU A 495 7.73 -29.62 33.80
N ASP A 496 8.94 -29.59 34.38
CA ASP A 496 9.27 -30.10 35.72
C ASP A 496 9.34 -29.00 36.80
N GLU A 497 9.15 -27.72 36.44
CA GLU A 497 9.25 -26.58 37.37
C GLU A 497 7.92 -25.80 37.49
N CYS A 498 7.70 -25.17 38.64
CA CYS A 498 6.54 -24.33 38.89
C CYS A 498 6.98 -22.87 38.86
N ILE A 499 6.35 -22.06 38.03
CA ILE A 499 6.75 -20.67 37.74
C ILE A 499 5.57 -19.72 37.86
N CYS A 500 5.82 -18.51 38.37
CA CYS A 500 4.84 -17.43 38.43
C CYS A 500 4.61 -16.82 37.05
N VAL A 501 3.38 -16.89 36.55
CA VAL A 501 3.01 -16.33 35.23
C VAL A 501 2.03 -15.17 35.42
N PRO A 502 2.28 -13.99 34.82
CA PRO A 502 1.42 -12.81 34.98
C PRO A 502 -0.03 -13.06 34.55
N GLU A 503 -0.99 -12.44 35.24
CA GLU A 503 -2.39 -12.46 34.82
C GLU A 503 -2.53 -11.75 33.46
N GLY A 504 -2.95 -12.48 32.41
CA GLY A 504 -3.05 -11.99 31.03
C GLY A 504 -2.11 -12.65 30.01
N GLY A 505 -1.25 -13.59 30.45
CA GLY A 505 -0.39 -14.38 29.55
C GLY A 505 -1.15 -15.42 28.71
N PRO A 506 -0.58 -15.86 27.56
CA PRO A 506 -1.30 -16.60 26.52
C PRO A 506 -1.82 -17.97 26.99
N PRO A 507 -2.99 -18.43 26.46
CA PRO A 507 -3.59 -19.70 26.85
C PRO A 507 -2.83 -20.92 26.32
N ARG A 508 -2.85 -21.98 27.14
CA ARG A 508 -2.17 -23.28 26.97
C ARG A 508 -2.46 -23.97 25.63
N GLY A 509 -1.41 -24.49 25.01
CA GLY A 509 -1.48 -25.59 24.05
C GLY A 509 -0.28 -26.52 24.25
N GLY A 510 -0.55 -27.78 24.57
CA GLY A 510 0.41 -28.88 24.50
C GLY A 510 -0.36 -30.20 24.41
N PRO A 511 0.31 -31.36 24.32
CA PRO A 511 1.64 -31.60 23.77
C PRO A 511 1.65 -31.70 22.23
#